data_AF-A0A9J7LAL5-F1
#
_entry.id   AF-A0A9J7LAL5-F1
#
_cell.length_a   1.000
_cell.length_b   1.000
_cell.length_c   1.000
_cell.angle_alpha   90.00
_cell.angle_beta   90.00
_cell.angle_gamma   90.00
#
_symmetry.space_group_name_H-M   'P 1'
#
loop_
_entity.id
_entity.type
_entity.pdbx_description
1 polymer ?
#
loop_
_entity_poly.entity_id
_entity_poly.type
_entity_poly.pdbx_seq_one_letter_code
_entity_poly.pdbx_strand_id
1 'polypeptide(L)'
;MSMFADREAVANNIVAAFDAFTPEEQNVVLRQILLKCQPLQLRFVYAELKTLLAVDFVAHLPRELTERIFSYLDGVEMSRAACVSRLWREKTNNEGLWQRLCKLKRWEHFGFNEDLSREESCSSPTSTSRTSPRFTPVNSDVISLSPLCHWKDVYIRAHHLNKNWATGKYTVMPALRGHEGRVNCMDCDGKLLVSGGGDNSVRLWDLATGKCINQLEGHTDSVTGIELRNNIVVTSCADSVIRVFEASSGRCLKVMQGHTSGVEHLCFDGANLVSASNDRTVRVWSLSSGKCIHNLTGHTDDIQLLCMHGDLAVSSSWDQTLRLWDIRRGLCLQILVGHAEVVYCCQFDERRIVSGGADSFVKIWNPQTGECTKTLSGHTGEVYCLKYNEDVIASGAADSIVRLWSFAGECLHELREHIGVVRCLLQEGDRLISGGDQKKVVIWNTKEGKLLNVVHRNPTLLHLMWANETKLVLASPESPGTVSILSYW
;
A
#
# COMPACT_ATOMS: atom_id res chain seq x y z
N MET A 1 -5.66 11.91 -73.25
CA MET A 1 -6.16 10.52 -73.14
C MET A 1 -5.32 9.51 -73.92
N SER A 2 -4.76 9.82 -75.10
CA SER A 2 -3.93 8.87 -75.87
C SER A 2 -2.57 8.52 -75.24
N MET A 3 -1.85 9.48 -74.64
CA MET A 3 -0.52 9.21 -74.02
C MET A 3 -0.56 8.37 -72.73
N PHE A 4 -1.71 8.28 -72.05
CA PHE A 4 -1.86 7.46 -70.85
C PHE A 4 -2.15 6.00 -71.22
N ALA A 5 -2.92 5.75 -72.29
CA ALA A 5 -3.24 4.42 -72.79
C ALA A 5 -2.00 3.66 -73.29
N ASP A 6 -1.06 4.32 -73.95
CA ASP A 6 0.19 3.70 -74.41
C ASP A 6 1.13 3.32 -73.25
N ARG A 7 1.11 4.08 -72.15
CA ARG A 7 1.95 3.78 -70.97
C ARG A 7 1.45 2.57 -70.20
N GLU A 8 0.13 2.38 -70.10
CA GLU A 8 -0.46 1.19 -69.49
C GLU A 8 -0.21 -0.07 -70.33
N ALA A 9 -0.29 0.01 -71.65
CA ALA A 9 -0.02 -1.13 -72.53
C ALA A 9 1.45 -1.60 -72.44
N VAL A 10 2.41 -0.67 -72.37
CA VAL A 10 3.83 -1.00 -72.19
C VAL A 10 4.10 -1.56 -70.78
N ALA A 11 3.48 -0.98 -69.74
CA ALA A 11 3.62 -1.50 -68.38
C ALA A 11 3.10 -2.94 -68.26
N ASN A 12 1.93 -3.23 -68.85
CA ASN A 12 1.33 -4.56 -68.84
C ASN A 12 2.18 -5.61 -69.57
N ASN A 13 2.84 -5.22 -70.67
CA ASN A 13 3.77 -6.11 -71.38
C ASN A 13 5.05 -6.39 -70.58
N ILE A 14 5.55 -5.41 -69.82
CA ILE A 14 6.73 -5.60 -68.96
C ILE A 14 6.39 -6.53 -67.78
N VAL A 15 5.21 -6.37 -67.18
CA VAL A 15 4.74 -7.24 -66.09
C VAL A 15 4.52 -8.67 -66.61
N ALA A 16 3.88 -8.85 -67.77
CA ALA A 16 3.68 -10.16 -68.37
C ALA A 16 5.00 -10.87 -68.74
N ALA A 17 6.01 -10.13 -69.20
CA ALA A 17 7.34 -10.68 -69.43
C ALA A 17 8.07 -11.03 -68.12
N PHE A 18 7.85 -10.26 -67.06
CA PHE A 18 8.40 -10.54 -65.74
C PHE A 18 7.79 -11.79 -65.10
N ASP A 19 6.47 -11.98 -65.25
CA ASP A 19 5.74 -13.15 -64.74
C ASP A 19 6.13 -14.46 -65.46
N ALA A 20 6.70 -14.37 -66.67
CA ALA A 20 7.18 -15.51 -67.43
C ALA A 20 8.57 -16.03 -66.99
N PHE A 21 9.29 -15.29 -66.15
CA PHE A 21 10.62 -15.69 -65.65
C PHE A 21 10.54 -16.68 -64.48
N THR A 22 11.62 -17.43 -64.28
CA THR A 22 11.77 -18.26 -63.06
C THR A 22 11.99 -17.39 -61.82
N PRO A 23 11.66 -17.86 -60.60
CA PRO A 23 11.81 -17.08 -59.37
C PRO A 23 13.24 -16.57 -59.11
N GLU A 24 14.25 -17.33 -59.56
CA GLU A 24 15.66 -16.96 -59.44
C GLU A 24 16.03 -15.81 -60.38
N GLU A 25 15.56 -15.88 -61.63
CA GLU A 25 15.75 -14.82 -62.64
C GLU A 25 15.00 -13.54 -62.26
N GLN A 26 13.78 -13.67 -61.74
CA GLN A 26 13.00 -12.54 -61.20
C GLN A 26 13.78 -11.80 -60.10
N ASN A 27 14.41 -12.55 -59.17
CA ASN A 27 15.22 -11.97 -58.10
C ASN A 27 16.47 -11.24 -58.63
N VAL A 28 17.13 -11.78 -59.67
CA VAL A 28 18.30 -11.13 -60.29
C VAL A 28 17.90 -9.83 -60.99
N VAL A 29 16.79 -9.84 -61.75
CA VAL A 29 16.28 -8.66 -62.45
C VAL A 29 15.85 -7.59 -61.45
N LEU A 30 15.09 -7.95 -60.40
CA LEU A 30 14.71 -7.02 -59.33
C LEU A 30 15.92 -6.41 -58.63
N ARG A 31 16.95 -7.21 -58.34
CA ARG A 31 18.19 -6.72 -57.72
C ARG A 31 18.91 -5.70 -58.60
N GLN A 32 18.99 -5.94 -59.91
CA GLN A 32 19.60 -5.00 -60.85
C GLN A 32 18.79 -3.71 -61.01
N ILE A 33 17.45 -3.79 -60.99
CA ILE A 33 16.57 -2.63 -61.04
C ILE A 33 16.74 -1.78 -59.77
N LEU A 34 16.73 -2.41 -58.60
CA LEU A 34 16.92 -1.72 -57.31
C LEU A 34 18.26 -1.00 -57.22
N LEU A 35 19.33 -1.54 -57.79
CA LEU A 35 20.65 -0.91 -57.86
C LEU A 35 20.72 0.31 -58.80
N LYS A 36 19.80 0.41 -59.77
CA LYS A 36 19.73 1.52 -60.73
C LYS A 36 18.75 2.62 -60.33
N CYS A 37 17.87 2.37 -59.34
CA CYS A 37 16.88 3.34 -58.88
C CYS A 37 17.50 4.51 -58.10
N GLN A 38 16.99 5.72 -58.32
CA GLN A 38 17.38 6.91 -57.55
C GLN A 38 16.80 6.87 -56.13
N PRO A 39 17.39 7.58 -55.14
CA PRO A 39 16.93 7.56 -53.74
C PRO A 39 15.44 7.93 -53.55
N LEU A 40 14.91 8.85 -54.38
CA LEU A 40 13.50 9.23 -54.35
C LEU A 40 12.57 8.12 -54.87
N GLN A 41 13.00 7.37 -55.90
CA GLN A 41 12.27 6.23 -56.44
C GLN A 41 12.29 5.05 -55.46
N LEU A 42 13.44 4.79 -54.83
CA LEU A 42 13.56 3.79 -53.77
C LEU A 42 12.66 4.12 -52.58
N ARG A 43 12.51 5.40 -52.21
CA ARG A 43 11.58 5.81 -51.15
C ARG A 43 10.11 5.53 -51.50
N PHE A 44 9.71 5.76 -52.75
CA PHE A 44 8.38 5.40 -53.24
C PHE A 44 8.16 3.89 -53.25
N VAL A 45 9.10 3.14 -53.82
CA VAL A 45 9.04 1.66 -53.86
C VAL A 45 9.02 1.08 -52.46
N TYR A 46 9.85 1.59 -51.55
CA TYR A 46 9.85 1.17 -50.15
C TYR A 46 8.54 1.54 -49.45
N ALA A 47 7.93 2.69 -49.72
CA ALA A 47 6.64 3.05 -49.13
C ALA A 47 5.53 2.04 -49.48
N GLU A 48 5.52 1.56 -50.73
CA GLU A 48 4.58 0.53 -51.21
C GLU A 48 4.92 -0.88 -50.71
N LEU A 49 6.21 -1.25 -50.71
CA LEU A 49 6.67 -2.59 -50.31
C LEU A 49 6.80 -2.78 -48.80
N LYS A 50 6.87 -1.70 -48.00
CA LYS A 50 7.10 -1.77 -46.55
C LYS A 50 6.08 -2.67 -45.83
N THR A 51 4.83 -2.65 -46.26
CA THR A 51 3.76 -3.48 -45.69
C THR A 51 3.91 -4.95 -46.08
N LEU A 52 4.43 -5.23 -47.27
CA LEU A 52 4.68 -6.58 -47.79
C LEU A 52 5.97 -7.20 -47.23
N LEU A 53 6.96 -6.37 -46.90
CA LEU A 53 8.22 -6.78 -46.27
C LEU A 53 8.13 -6.90 -44.74
N ALA A 54 6.98 -6.56 -44.15
CA ALA A 54 6.77 -6.69 -42.71
C ALA A 54 6.65 -8.18 -42.33
N VAL A 55 7.75 -8.76 -41.86
CA VAL A 55 7.77 -10.13 -41.36
C VAL A 55 7.39 -10.16 -39.88
N ASP A 56 6.46 -11.03 -39.51
CA ASP A 56 6.20 -11.32 -38.10
C ASP A 56 7.38 -12.12 -37.52
N PHE A 57 8.27 -11.43 -36.82
CA PHE A 57 9.45 -12.03 -36.22
C PHE A 57 9.10 -13.09 -35.18
N VAL A 58 7.93 -13.02 -34.55
CA VAL A 58 7.51 -14.00 -33.52
C VAL A 58 7.24 -15.38 -34.15
N ALA A 59 6.87 -15.42 -35.43
CA ALA A 59 6.69 -16.65 -36.18
C ALA A 59 8.02 -17.27 -36.66
N HIS A 60 9.08 -16.47 -36.77
CA HIS A 60 10.34 -16.90 -37.42
C HIS A 60 11.52 -17.03 -36.46
N LEU A 61 11.53 -16.29 -35.35
CA LEU A 61 12.62 -16.35 -34.37
C LEU A 61 12.46 -17.54 -33.41
N PRO A 62 13.59 -18.12 -32.94
CA PRO A 62 13.61 -19.04 -31.82
C PRO A 62 12.87 -18.49 -30.58
N ARG A 63 12.35 -19.41 -29.77
CA ARG A 63 11.55 -19.07 -28.59
C ARG A 63 12.33 -18.18 -27.61
N GLU A 64 13.60 -18.48 -27.40
CA GLU A 64 14.47 -17.82 -26.43
C GLU A 64 14.76 -16.36 -26.82
N LEU A 65 14.94 -16.09 -28.11
CA LEU A 65 15.13 -14.72 -28.61
C LEU A 65 13.84 -13.92 -28.49
N THR A 66 12.70 -14.54 -28.80
CA THR A 66 11.38 -13.93 -28.64
C THR A 66 11.10 -13.58 -27.18
N GLU A 67 11.37 -14.50 -26.25
CA GLU A 67 11.23 -14.28 -24.81
C GLU A 67 12.19 -13.19 -24.31
N ARG A 68 13.42 -13.14 -24.83
CA ARG A 68 14.36 -12.07 -24.50
C ARG A 68 13.87 -10.71 -24.98
N ILE A 69 13.30 -10.62 -26.18
CA ILE A 69 12.68 -9.38 -26.69
C ILE A 69 11.52 -8.96 -25.79
N PHE A 70 10.63 -9.89 -25.44
CA PHE A 70 9.50 -9.61 -24.53
C PHE A 70 9.94 -9.27 -23.11
N SER A 71 11.11 -9.70 -22.68
CA SER A 71 11.65 -9.35 -21.35
C SER A 71 12.01 -7.87 -21.20
N TYR A 72 12.08 -7.11 -22.30
CA TYR A 72 12.27 -5.65 -22.30
C TYR A 72 10.97 -4.86 -22.31
N LEU A 73 9.81 -5.53 -22.48
CA LEU A 73 8.52 -4.88 -22.55
C LEU A 73 7.90 -4.70 -21.16
N ASP A 74 7.18 -3.59 -21.00
CA ASP A 74 6.38 -3.35 -19.81
C ASP A 74 5.06 -4.14 -19.85
N GLY A 75 4.41 -4.33 -18.70
CA GLY A 75 3.16 -5.10 -18.63
C GLY A 75 2.03 -4.55 -19.52
N VAL A 76 1.99 -3.24 -19.78
CA VAL A 76 1.03 -2.64 -20.72
C VAL A 76 1.36 -3.03 -22.16
N GLU A 77 2.63 -2.99 -22.54
CA GLU A 77 3.09 -3.38 -23.88
C GLU A 77 2.91 -4.88 -24.10
N MET A 78 3.21 -5.71 -23.09
CA MET A 78 2.92 -7.14 -23.08
C MET A 78 1.42 -7.43 -23.28
N SER A 79 0.54 -6.63 -22.65
CA SER A 79 -0.91 -6.78 -22.85
C SER A 79 -1.35 -6.42 -24.27
N ARG A 80 -0.73 -5.39 -24.89
CA ARG A 80 -0.98 -5.01 -26.29
C ARG A 80 -0.43 -6.06 -27.26
N ALA A 81 0.76 -6.58 -27.00
CA ALA A 81 1.39 -7.66 -27.74
C ALA A 81 0.50 -8.91 -27.78
N ALA A 82 -0.12 -9.26 -26.64
CA ALA A 82 -1.07 -10.38 -26.56
C ALA A 82 -2.34 -10.20 -27.41
N CYS A 83 -2.66 -8.99 -27.87
CA CYS A 83 -3.81 -8.72 -28.75
C CYS A 83 -3.50 -8.82 -30.24
N VAL A 84 -2.23 -8.98 -30.64
CA VAL A 84 -1.81 -8.97 -32.06
C VAL A 84 -2.28 -10.21 -32.80
N SER A 85 -1.98 -11.40 -32.27
CA SER A 85 -2.39 -12.68 -32.87
C SER A 85 -2.42 -13.80 -31.82
N ARG A 86 -2.95 -14.98 -32.17
CA ARG A 86 -2.96 -16.15 -31.27
C ARG A 86 -1.55 -16.57 -30.86
N LEU A 87 -0.62 -16.55 -31.81
CA LEU A 87 0.79 -16.91 -31.56
C LEU A 87 1.45 -15.93 -30.59
N TRP A 88 1.22 -14.63 -30.77
CA TRP A 88 1.73 -13.61 -29.85
C TRP A 88 1.14 -13.77 -28.44
N ARG A 89 -0.15 -14.09 -28.33
CA ARG A 89 -0.80 -14.37 -27.04
C ARG A 89 -0.19 -15.58 -26.33
N GLU A 90 0.14 -16.65 -27.05
CA GLU A 90 0.80 -17.82 -26.48
C GLU A 90 2.22 -17.50 -25.98
N LYS A 91 3.01 -16.80 -26.80
CA LYS A 91 4.40 -16.45 -26.43
C LYS A 91 4.49 -15.42 -25.30
N THR A 92 3.52 -14.52 -25.19
CA THR A 92 3.44 -13.54 -24.08
C THR A 92 2.92 -14.15 -22.78
N ASN A 93 2.17 -15.27 -22.83
CA ASN A 93 1.68 -16.00 -21.66
C ASN A 93 2.77 -16.90 -21.03
N ASN A 94 3.96 -16.36 -20.79
CA ASN A 94 5.06 -17.07 -20.13
C ASN A 94 5.17 -16.66 -18.65
N GLU A 95 5.10 -17.64 -17.75
CA GLU A 95 5.18 -17.41 -16.30
C GLU A 95 6.45 -16.66 -15.87
N GLY A 96 7.61 -16.98 -16.45
CA GLY A 96 8.88 -16.35 -16.07
C GLY A 96 8.91 -14.85 -16.40
N LEU A 97 8.29 -14.44 -17.51
CA LEU A 97 8.21 -13.03 -17.90
C LEU A 97 7.32 -12.24 -16.93
N TRP A 98 6.13 -12.76 -16.63
CA TRP A 98 5.20 -12.11 -15.71
C TRP A 98 5.69 -12.12 -14.27
N GLN A 99 6.33 -13.20 -13.82
CA GLN A 99 6.96 -13.26 -12.50
C GLN A 99 8.04 -12.19 -12.35
N ARG A 100 8.90 -12.00 -13.37
CA ARG A 100 9.92 -10.94 -13.38
C ARG A 100 9.29 -9.56 -13.28
N LEU A 101 8.20 -9.30 -14.02
CA LEU A 101 7.47 -8.02 -13.94
C LEU A 101 6.85 -7.80 -12.55
N CYS A 102 6.25 -8.83 -11.95
CA CYS A 102 5.77 -8.77 -10.58
C CYS A 102 6.91 -8.50 -9.59
N LYS A 103 8.07 -9.14 -9.75
CA LYS A 103 9.25 -8.94 -8.92
C LYS A 103 9.78 -7.51 -8.99
N LEU A 104 9.88 -6.94 -10.20
CA LEU A 104 10.31 -5.56 -10.40
C LEU A 104 9.40 -4.56 -9.67
N LYS A 105 8.09 -4.86 -9.58
CA LYS A 105 7.11 -4.04 -8.87
C LYS A 105 6.86 -4.44 -7.42
N ARG A 106 7.59 -5.44 -6.91
CA ARG A 106 7.39 -6.03 -5.56
C ARG A 106 5.95 -6.53 -5.34
N TRP A 107 5.36 -7.18 -6.33
CA TRP A 107 3.99 -7.75 -6.28
C TRP A 107 3.98 -9.28 -6.09
N GLU A 108 5.09 -9.87 -5.63
CA GLU A 108 5.23 -11.32 -5.47
C GLU A 108 4.32 -11.88 -4.37
N HIS A 109 4.08 -11.11 -3.30
CA HIS A 109 3.27 -11.51 -2.15
C HIS A 109 1.79 -11.77 -2.51
N PHE A 110 1.24 -11.07 -3.52
CA PHE A 110 -0.11 -11.33 -4.03
C PHE A 110 -0.27 -12.71 -4.66
N GLY A 111 0.84 -13.39 -5.01
CA GLY A 111 0.84 -14.70 -5.63
C GLY A 111 0.73 -15.87 -4.65
N PHE A 112 0.92 -15.64 -3.34
CA PHE A 112 1.00 -16.69 -2.30
C PHE A 112 -0.34 -17.04 -1.64
N ASN A 113 -1.43 -16.33 -1.95
CA ASN A 113 -2.75 -16.72 -1.45
C ASN A 113 -3.24 -17.99 -2.15
N GLU A 114 -3.26 -19.12 -1.42
CA GLU A 114 -3.81 -20.42 -1.86
C GLU A 114 -5.31 -20.36 -2.21
N ASP A 115 -6.04 -19.33 -1.79
CA ASP A 115 -7.43 -19.10 -2.23
C ASP A 115 -7.55 -18.82 -3.74
N LEU A 116 -6.41 -18.62 -4.43
CA LEU A 116 -6.33 -18.45 -5.89
C LEU A 116 -6.18 -19.76 -6.67
N SER A 117 -5.72 -20.84 -6.00
CA SER A 117 -5.59 -22.17 -6.61
C SER A 117 -6.81 -23.05 -6.35
N ARG A 118 -7.66 -22.68 -5.38
CA ARG A 118 -9.04 -23.16 -5.32
C ARG A 118 -9.84 -22.46 -6.40
N GLU A 119 -9.89 -23.07 -7.58
CA GLU A 119 -11.14 -23.06 -8.33
C GLU A 119 -12.23 -23.49 -7.32
N GLU A 120 -12.99 -22.54 -6.79
CA GLU A 120 -14.34 -22.85 -6.35
C GLU A 120 -14.96 -23.57 -7.53
N SER A 121 -15.33 -24.84 -7.32
CA SER A 121 -16.04 -25.65 -8.28
C SER A 121 -17.26 -24.86 -8.72
N CYS A 122 -17.12 -24.15 -9.86
CA CYS A 122 -18.10 -23.22 -10.39
C CYS A 122 -19.38 -23.98 -10.72
N SER A 123 -20.26 -24.10 -9.73
CA SER A 123 -21.66 -24.47 -9.90
C SER A 123 -22.54 -23.22 -10.05
N SER A 124 -21.95 -22.06 -10.38
CA SER A 124 -22.70 -20.90 -10.88
C SER A 124 -21.98 -20.27 -12.08
N PRO A 125 -22.66 -20.11 -13.24
CA PRO A 125 -22.02 -19.69 -14.47
C PRO A 125 -21.94 -18.16 -14.50
N THR A 126 -20.87 -17.59 -13.97
CA THR A 126 -20.60 -16.15 -14.16
C THR A 126 -19.44 -15.94 -15.13
N SER A 127 -19.82 -15.63 -16.37
CA SER A 127 -19.09 -14.79 -17.31
C SER A 127 -17.76 -15.30 -17.89
N THR A 128 -17.77 -16.47 -18.52
CA THR A 128 -17.07 -16.63 -19.81
C THR A 128 -18.11 -16.57 -20.91
N SER A 129 -18.05 -15.55 -21.76
CA SER A 129 -18.94 -15.39 -22.91
C SER A 129 -19.01 -16.71 -23.71
N ARG A 130 -20.20 -17.28 -23.87
CA ARG A 130 -20.45 -18.48 -24.70
C ARG A 130 -20.14 -18.27 -26.20
N THR A 131 -19.64 -17.08 -26.58
CA THR A 131 -19.37 -16.66 -27.95
C THR A 131 -17.91 -16.84 -28.38
N SER A 132 -16.98 -17.09 -27.45
CA SER A 132 -15.56 -17.26 -27.78
C SER A 132 -15.09 -18.67 -27.40
N PRO A 133 -14.33 -19.37 -28.28
CA PRO A 133 -13.71 -20.63 -27.89
C PRO A 133 -12.80 -20.41 -26.69
N ARG A 134 -12.86 -21.33 -25.71
CA ARG A 134 -11.89 -21.34 -24.60
C ARG A 134 -10.49 -21.34 -25.21
N PHE A 135 -9.58 -20.59 -24.61
CA PHE A 135 -8.19 -20.60 -25.03
C PHE A 135 -7.62 -22.01 -24.85
N THR A 136 -7.35 -22.67 -25.97
CA THR A 136 -6.66 -23.97 -26.03
C THR A 136 -5.32 -23.73 -26.73
N PRO A 137 -4.18 -24.08 -26.11
CA PRO A 137 -2.88 -23.96 -26.75
C PRO A 137 -2.85 -24.80 -28.03
N VAL A 138 -2.16 -24.33 -29.07
CA VAL A 138 -2.13 -24.96 -30.40
C VAL A 138 -1.50 -26.36 -30.41
N ASN A 139 -0.76 -26.75 -29.37
CA ASN A 139 -0.18 -28.09 -29.21
C ASN A 139 -0.61 -28.74 -27.88
N SER A 140 -1.63 -29.60 -27.90
CA SER A 140 -2.18 -30.25 -26.71
C SER A 140 -1.56 -31.60 -26.34
N ASP A 141 -0.48 -32.04 -26.99
CA ASP A 141 0.07 -33.40 -26.76
C ASP A 141 1.30 -33.44 -25.85
N VAL A 142 1.81 -32.30 -25.38
CA VAL A 142 2.98 -32.29 -24.47
C VAL A 142 2.79 -31.25 -23.36
N ILE A 143 2.49 -31.79 -22.18
CA ILE A 143 2.53 -31.16 -20.85
C ILE A 143 1.38 -30.19 -20.55
N SER A 144 0.60 -30.55 -19.53
CA SER A 144 -0.45 -29.76 -18.90
C SER A 144 0.11 -28.49 -18.25
N LEU A 145 0.44 -27.48 -19.04
CA LEU A 145 0.53 -26.11 -18.54
C LEU A 145 -0.91 -25.61 -18.40
N SER A 146 -1.29 -25.20 -17.20
CA SER A 146 -2.59 -24.60 -16.93
C SER A 146 -2.88 -23.51 -17.98
N PRO A 147 -4.09 -23.43 -18.55
CA PRO A 147 -4.41 -22.51 -19.64
C PRO A 147 -4.35 -21.01 -19.27
N LEU A 148 -3.91 -20.69 -18.05
CA LEU A 148 -3.83 -19.37 -17.45
C LEU A 148 -2.46 -19.22 -16.76
N CYS A 149 -1.71 -18.20 -17.18
CA CYS A 149 -0.45 -17.84 -16.55
C CYS A 149 -0.74 -17.19 -15.20
N HIS A 150 -0.48 -17.90 -14.10
CA HIS A 150 -0.79 -17.43 -12.73
C HIS A 150 -0.25 -16.03 -12.46
N TRP A 151 1.02 -15.81 -12.78
CA TRP A 151 1.69 -14.53 -12.56
C TRP A 151 1.12 -13.38 -13.40
N LYS A 152 0.54 -13.68 -14.56
CA LYS A 152 -0.17 -12.68 -15.37
C LYS A 152 -1.44 -12.23 -14.66
N ASP A 153 -2.21 -13.15 -14.10
CA ASP A 153 -3.45 -12.82 -13.38
C ASP A 153 -3.15 -12.05 -12.10
N VAL A 154 -2.09 -12.44 -11.37
CA VAL A 154 -1.58 -11.68 -10.22
C VAL A 154 -1.18 -10.26 -10.63
N TYR A 155 -0.42 -10.11 -11.72
CA TYR A 155 -0.01 -8.80 -12.23
C TYR A 155 -1.22 -7.93 -12.59
N ILE A 156 -2.20 -8.50 -13.31
CA ILE A 156 -3.41 -7.78 -13.72
C ILE A 156 -4.20 -7.32 -12.50
N ARG A 157 -4.42 -8.18 -11.50
CA ARG A 157 -5.12 -7.80 -10.25
C ARG A 157 -4.38 -6.70 -9.49
N ALA A 158 -3.08 -6.85 -9.26
CA ALA A 158 -2.28 -5.83 -8.57
C ALA A 158 -2.24 -4.49 -9.35
N HIS A 159 -2.23 -4.55 -10.69
CA HIS A 159 -2.35 -3.36 -11.53
C HIS A 159 -3.72 -2.68 -11.40
N HIS A 160 -4.81 -3.46 -11.40
CA HIS A 160 -6.15 -2.94 -11.18
C HIS A 160 -6.33 -2.36 -9.78
N LEU A 161 -5.78 -3.01 -8.75
CA LEU A 161 -5.78 -2.50 -7.38
C LEU A 161 -5.12 -1.11 -7.30
N ASN A 162 -3.92 -0.95 -7.83
CA ASN A 162 -3.23 0.34 -7.84
C ASN A 162 -4.00 1.40 -8.64
N LYS A 163 -4.64 1.00 -9.75
CA LYS A 163 -5.51 1.88 -10.53
C LYS A 163 -6.78 2.26 -9.75
N ASN A 164 -7.35 1.35 -8.97
CA ASN A 164 -8.52 1.59 -8.14
C ASN A 164 -8.21 2.63 -7.06
N TRP A 165 -7.07 2.49 -6.38
CA TRP A 165 -6.56 3.50 -5.45
C TRP A 165 -6.35 4.86 -6.11
N ALA A 166 -5.69 4.90 -7.28
CA ALA A 166 -5.40 6.14 -7.99
C ALA A 166 -6.64 6.82 -8.57
N THR A 167 -7.67 6.06 -8.96
CA THR A 167 -8.91 6.61 -9.55
C THR A 167 -10.05 6.76 -8.55
N GLY A 168 -9.87 6.29 -7.32
CA GLY A 168 -10.91 6.29 -6.30
C GLY A 168 -12.06 5.35 -6.55
N LYS A 169 -11.81 4.25 -7.26
CA LYS A 169 -12.79 3.17 -7.42
C LYS A 169 -12.68 2.22 -6.24
N TYR A 170 -13.69 2.21 -5.39
CA TYR A 170 -13.75 1.31 -4.24
C TYR A 170 -15.18 0.77 -4.08
N THR A 171 -15.27 -0.40 -3.49
CA THR A 171 -16.53 -0.97 -3.00
C THR A 171 -16.65 -0.71 -1.50
N VAL A 172 -17.88 -0.48 -1.04
CA VAL A 172 -18.14 -0.26 0.39
C VAL A 172 -18.71 -1.53 0.97
N MET A 173 -17.98 -2.10 1.92
CA MET A 173 -18.42 -3.25 2.68
C MET A 173 -19.51 -2.82 3.68
N PRO A 174 -20.33 -3.76 4.18
CA PRO A 174 -21.27 -3.48 5.25
C PRO A 174 -20.57 -2.77 6.42
N ALA A 175 -21.16 -1.67 6.89
CA ALA A 175 -20.63 -0.95 8.05
C ALA A 175 -20.74 -1.85 9.29
N LEU A 176 -19.65 -1.92 10.06
CA LEU A 176 -19.61 -2.66 11.31
C LEU A 176 -20.29 -1.81 12.37
N ARG A 177 -21.46 -2.24 12.84
CA ARG A 177 -22.26 -1.55 13.84
C ARG A 177 -22.31 -2.39 15.10
N GLY A 178 -22.02 -1.79 16.25
CA GLY A 178 -22.18 -2.49 17.52
C GLY A 178 -21.77 -1.70 18.76
N HIS A 179 -20.82 -0.78 18.65
CA HIS A 179 -20.48 0.06 19.81
C HIS A 179 -21.60 1.08 20.07
N GLU A 180 -21.87 1.37 21.34
CA GLU A 180 -22.84 2.40 21.77
C GLU A 180 -22.18 3.78 21.87
N GLY A 181 -20.86 3.81 22.03
CA GLY A 181 -20.03 5.00 22.15
C GLY A 181 -19.08 5.19 20.97
N ARG A 182 -18.27 6.26 21.01
CA ARG A 182 -17.20 6.49 20.03
C ARG A 182 -16.17 5.36 20.08
N VAL A 183 -15.63 4.96 18.93
CA VAL A 183 -14.49 4.04 18.87
C VAL A 183 -13.22 4.84 19.13
N ASN A 184 -12.49 4.55 20.21
CA ASN A 184 -11.27 5.29 20.61
C ASN A 184 -9.99 4.68 20.06
N CYS A 185 -9.99 3.37 19.80
CA CYS A 185 -8.82 2.64 19.32
C CYS A 185 -9.25 1.48 18.42
N MET A 186 -8.37 1.12 17.49
CA MET A 186 -8.58 0.02 16.57
C MET A 186 -7.25 -0.56 16.11
N ASP A 187 -7.22 -1.86 15.87
CA ASP A 187 -6.08 -2.53 15.23
C ASP A 187 -6.56 -3.71 14.36
N CYS A 188 -5.77 -4.09 13.37
CA CYS A 188 -6.16 -5.08 12.38
C CYS A 188 -4.97 -5.82 11.75
N ASP A 189 -5.13 -7.13 11.54
CA ASP A 189 -4.15 -8.02 10.92
C ASP A 189 -4.47 -8.35 9.44
N GLY A 190 -5.48 -7.69 8.86
CA GLY A 190 -5.99 -7.92 7.50
C GLY A 190 -7.12 -8.95 7.40
N LYS A 191 -7.32 -9.80 8.42
CA LYS A 191 -8.45 -10.75 8.50
C LYS A 191 -9.39 -10.38 9.64
N LEU A 192 -8.84 -10.12 10.81
CA LEU A 192 -9.52 -9.71 12.02
C LEU A 192 -9.30 -8.21 12.25
N LEU A 193 -10.37 -7.51 12.58
CA LEU A 193 -10.33 -6.15 13.10
C LEU A 193 -10.77 -6.18 14.57
N VAL A 194 -10.04 -5.48 15.42
CA VAL A 194 -10.41 -5.25 16.82
C VAL A 194 -10.70 -3.77 17.00
N SER A 195 -11.84 -3.44 17.62
CA SER A 195 -12.22 -2.07 17.95
C SER A 195 -12.56 -1.92 19.42
N GLY A 196 -12.10 -0.84 20.04
CA GLY A 196 -12.34 -0.48 21.44
C GLY A 196 -13.13 0.81 21.52
N GLY A 197 -14.22 0.78 22.27
CA GLY A 197 -15.14 1.90 22.42
C GLY A 197 -15.01 2.63 23.75
N GLY A 198 -15.54 3.86 23.79
CA GLY A 198 -15.88 4.56 25.02
C GLY A 198 -17.14 4.02 25.72
N ASP A 199 -17.72 2.94 25.20
CA ASP A 199 -18.80 2.15 25.81
C ASP A 199 -18.27 0.98 26.65
N ASN A 200 -16.97 1.01 26.97
CA ASN A 200 -16.27 -0.01 27.76
C ASN A 200 -16.27 -1.40 27.10
N SER A 201 -16.57 -1.48 25.79
CA SER A 201 -16.56 -2.75 25.06
C SER A 201 -15.40 -2.83 24.07
N VAL A 202 -14.94 -4.06 23.85
CA VAL A 202 -14.02 -4.38 22.75
C VAL A 202 -14.70 -5.42 21.86
N ARG A 203 -14.72 -5.18 20.56
CA ARG A 203 -15.36 -6.04 19.57
C ARG A 203 -14.36 -6.54 18.55
N LEU A 204 -14.49 -7.82 18.21
CA LEU A 204 -13.70 -8.50 17.18
C LEU A 204 -14.57 -8.73 15.97
N TRP A 205 -14.08 -8.37 14.80
CA TRP A 205 -14.82 -8.40 13.54
C TRP A 205 -14.05 -9.20 12.50
N ASP A 206 -14.76 -10.06 11.79
CA ASP A 206 -14.24 -10.69 10.59
C ASP A 206 -14.36 -9.71 9.40
N LEU A 207 -13.24 -9.32 8.81
CA LEU A 207 -13.20 -8.41 7.66
C LEU A 207 -13.69 -9.03 6.35
N ALA A 208 -13.80 -10.37 6.26
CA ALA A 208 -14.35 -11.03 5.09
C ALA A 208 -15.88 -10.99 5.12
N THR A 209 -16.49 -11.36 6.24
CA THR A 209 -17.95 -11.44 6.38
C THR A 209 -18.59 -10.15 6.91
N GLY A 210 -17.82 -9.26 7.53
CA GLY A 210 -18.32 -8.05 8.18
C GLY A 210 -19.10 -8.33 9.47
N LYS A 211 -18.97 -9.52 10.06
CA LYS A 211 -19.70 -9.94 11.26
C LYS A 211 -18.82 -9.77 12.51
N CYS A 212 -19.48 -9.45 13.63
CA CYS A 212 -18.86 -9.50 14.94
C CYS A 212 -18.64 -10.97 15.32
N ILE A 213 -17.40 -11.37 15.56
CA ILE A 213 -17.01 -12.72 15.99
C ILE A 213 -17.17 -12.83 17.49
N ASN A 214 -16.53 -11.91 18.24
CA ASN A 214 -16.45 -11.95 19.69
C ASN A 214 -16.59 -10.54 20.28
N GLN A 215 -17.08 -10.46 21.52
CA GLN A 215 -17.06 -9.27 22.35
C GLN A 215 -16.24 -9.60 23.60
N LEU A 216 -15.20 -8.80 23.87
CA LEU A 216 -14.37 -8.97 25.04
C LEU A 216 -14.95 -8.11 26.16
N GLU A 217 -15.35 -8.77 27.24
CA GLU A 217 -15.93 -8.15 28.41
C GLU A 217 -14.90 -8.06 29.55
N GLY A 218 -15.21 -7.22 30.54
CA GLY A 218 -14.45 -7.10 31.79
C GLY A 218 -13.78 -5.74 31.99
N HIS A 219 -13.82 -4.84 31.00
CA HIS A 219 -13.43 -3.44 31.15
C HIS A 219 -14.50 -2.67 31.91
N THR A 220 -14.08 -1.82 32.85
CA THR A 220 -15.01 -1.02 33.67
C THR A 220 -15.09 0.45 33.25
N ASP A 221 -14.27 0.85 32.28
CA ASP A 221 -14.21 2.20 31.74
C ASP A 221 -13.79 2.16 30.25
N SER A 222 -13.68 3.34 29.64
CA SER A 222 -13.35 3.55 28.24
C SER A 222 -12.06 2.83 27.84
N VAL A 223 -12.12 2.09 26.74
CA VAL A 223 -10.94 1.43 26.17
C VAL A 223 -10.17 2.45 25.34
N THR A 224 -8.89 2.61 25.62
CA THR A 224 -8.04 3.72 25.13
C THR A 224 -6.98 3.26 24.14
N GLY A 225 -6.49 2.02 24.27
CA GLY A 225 -5.50 1.44 23.37
C GLY A 225 -5.74 -0.05 23.11
N ILE A 226 -5.42 -0.49 21.90
CA ILE A 226 -5.55 -1.88 21.45
C ILE A 226 -4.35 -2.21 20.57
N GLU A 227 -3.83 -3.42 20.75
CA GLU A 227 -2.92 -4.05 19.80
C GLU A 227 -3.31 -5.51 19.57
N LEU A 228 -3.33 -5.91 18.30
CA LEU A 228 -3.59 -7.24 17.81
C LEU A 228 -2.30 -7.80 17.21
N ARG A 229 -1.86 -8.95 17.72
CA ARG A 229 -0.77 -9.68 17.08
C ARG A 229 -1.02 -11.17 17.16
N ASN A 230 -1.08 -11.81 15.99
CA ASN A 230 -1.47 -13.21 15.86
C ASN A 230 -2.86 -13.45 16.49
N ASN A 231 -2.94 -14.32 17.49
CA ASN A 231 -4.19 -14.63 18.20
C ASN A 231 -4.29 -13.94 19.58
N ILE A 232 -3.46 -12.92 19.85
CA ILE A 232 -3.41 -12.22 21.13
C ILE A 232 -3.87 -10.79 20.93
N VAL A 233 -4.86 -10.38 21.73
CA VAL A 233 -5.34 -9.01 21.80
C VAL A 233 -4.92 -8.44 23.15
N VAL A 234 -4.20 -7.32 23.14
CA VAL A 234 -3.91 -6.55 24.34
C VAL A 234 -4.73 -5.27 24.32
N THR A 235 -5.33 -4.95 25.46
CA THR A 235 -6.23 -3.80 25.60
C THR A 235 -5.80 -2.98 26.81
N SER A 236 -5.78 -1.66 26.66
CA SER A 236 -5.61 -0.70 27.76
C SER A 236 -6.89 0.09 27.96
N CYS A 237 -7.07 0.55 29.19
CA CYS A 237 -8.31 1.15 29.61
C CYS A 237 -8.05 2.31 30.58
N ALA A 238 -9.00 3.25 30.60
CA ALA A 238 -9.04 4.34 31.57
C ALA A 238 -9.18 3.82 33.02
N ASP A 239 -9.60 2.57 33.23
CA ASP A 239 -9.67 1.90 34.54
C ASP A 239 -8.30 1.55 35.14
N SER A 240 -7.20 1.97 34.52
CA SER A 240 -5.80 1.71 34.92
C SER A 240 -5.34 0.26 34.75
N VAL A 241 -6.13 -0.60 34.11
CA VAL A 241 -5.85 -2.03 33.96
C VAL A 241 -5.62 -2.39 32.51
N ILE A 242 -4.60 -3.22 32.28
CA ILE A 242 -4.32 -3.81 30.97
C ILE A 242 -4.84 -5.24 30.97
N ARG A 243 -5.56 -5.63 29.93
CA ARG A 243 -6.11 -6.98 29.77
C ARG A 243 -5.59 -7.62 28.49
N VAL A 244 -5.24 -8.90 28.60
CA VAL A 244 -4.77 -9.73 27.48
C VAL A 244 -5.81 -10.80 27.21
N PHE A 245 -6.25 -10.90 25.97
CA PHE A 245 -7.25 -11.84 25.52
C PHE A 245 -6.72 -12.73 24.40
N GLU A 246 -7.31 -13.91 24.29
CA GLU A 246 -7.18 -14.76 23.12
C GLU A 246 -8.26 -14.39 22.10
N ALA A 247 -7.86 -14.02 20.88
CA ALA A 247 -8.79 -13.50 19.87
C ALA A 247 -9.84 -14.54 19.43
N SER A 248 -9.42 -15.79 19.23
CA SER A 248 -10.28 -16.89 18.79
C SER A 248 -11.38 -17.24 19.79
N SER A 249 -11.07 -17.28 21.08
CA SER A 249 -12.01 -17.69 22.13
C SER A 249 -12.69 -16.52 22.84
N GLY A 250 -12.13 -15.31 22.73
CA GLY A 250 -12.55 -14.14 23.51
C GLY A 250 -12.19 -14.22 24.99
N ARG A 251 -11.44 -15.26 25.42
CA ARG A 251 -11.11 -15.48 26.83
C ARG A 251 -10.05 -14.50 27.32
N CYS A 252 -10.31 -13.88 28.47
CA CYS A 252 -9.30 -13.10 29.18
C CYS A 252 -8.21 -14.04 29.73
N LEU A 253 -6.99 -13.92 29.20
CA LEU A 253 -5.83 -14.69 29.60
C LEU A 253 -5.15 -14.09 30.83
N LYS A 254 -5.04 -12.75 30.87
CA LYS A 254 -4.33 -12.02 31.93
C LYS A 254 -4.98 -10.67 32.20
N VAL A 255 -4.90 -10.27 33.46
CA VAL A 255 -5.25 -8.95 33.95
C VAL A 255 -4.00 -8.40 34.63
N MET A 256 -3.45 -7.31 34.10
CA MET A 256 -2.21 -6.70 34.56
C MET A 256 -2.53 -5.38 35.24
N GLN A 257 -2.35 -5.36 36.56
CA GLN A 257 -2.60 -4.21 37.41
C GLN A 257 -1.28 -3.60 37.89
N GLY A 258 -1.24 -2.28 38.00
CA GLY A 258 -0.10 -1.59 38.59
C GLY A 258 -0.03 -0.11 38.24
N HIS A 259 -0.56 0.31 37.10
CA HIS A 259 -0.80 1.73 36.83
C HIS A 259 -1.80 2.31 37.81
N THR A 260 -1.67 3.61 38.09
CA THR A 260 -2.51 4.34 39.06
C THR A 260 -3.49 5.32 38.42
N SER A 261 -3.42 5.44 37.09
CA SER A 261 -4.33 6.24 36.26
C SER A 261 -4.54 5.55 34.91
N GLY A 262 -5.41 6.11 34.07
CA GLY A 262 -5.75 5.57 32.76
C GLY A 262 -4.53 5.25 31.91
N VAL A 263 -4.55 4.10 31.24
CA VAL A 263 -3.45 3.65 30.38
C VAL A 263 -3.77 4.02 28.94
N GLU A 264 -3.14 5.06 28.41
CA GLU A 264 -3.51 5.65 27.11
C GLU A 264 -2.85 4.97 25.91
N HIS A 265 -1.63 4.44 26.07
CA HIS A 265 -0.86 3.87 24.96
C HIS A 265 -0.25 2.51 25.29
N LEU A 266 -0.18 1.65 24.28
CA LEU A 266 0.38 0.31 24.34
C LEU A 266 1.32 0.05 23.15
N CYS A 267 2.33 -0.78 23.39
CA CYS A 267 3.26 -1.31 22.38
C CYS A 267 3.64 -2.77 22.71
N PHE A 268 3.52 -3.69 21.74
CA PHE A 268 3.63 -5.14 21.95
C PHE A 268 4.56 -5.84 20.96
N ASP A 269 5.64 -6.46 21.46
CA ASP A 269 6.67 -7.11 20.63
C ASP A 269 6.44 -8.63 20.48
N GLY A 270 5.43 -9.19 21.16
CA GLY A 270 5.14 -10.62 21.23
C GLY A 270 5.51 -11.29 22.56
N ALA A 271 6.47 -10.72 23.31
CA ALA A 271 6.96 -11.27 24.57
C ALA A 271 6.81 -10.28 25.73
N ASN A 272 7.16 -9.02 25.48
CA ASN A 272 7.02 -7.91 26.38
C ASN A 272 5.94 -6.95 25.87
N LEU A 273 5.27 -6.33 26.82
CA LEU A 273 4.34 -5.24 26.57
C LEU A 273 4.91 -3.99 27.22
N VAL A 274 4.87 -2.87 26.52
CA VAL A 274 5.17 -1.56 27.07
C VAL A 274 3.87 -0.75 27.11
N SER A 275 3.60 -0.11 28.23
CA SER A 275 2.41 0.73 28.41
C SER A 275 2.79 2.10 28.93
N ALA A 276 2.06 3.12 28.49
CA ALA A 276 2.17 4.47 29.01
C ALA A 276 0.81 4.95 29.56
N SER A 277 0.85 5.68 30.66
CA SER A 277 -0.33 6.09 31.42
C SER A 277 -0.28 7.56 31.80
N ASN A 278 -1.45 8.12 32.08
CA ASN A 278 -1.62 9.44 32.71
C ASN A 278 -1.06 9.49 34.14
N ASP A 279 -0.57 8.36 34.70
CA ASP A 279 0.24 8.37 35.92
C ASP A 279 1.70 8.79 35.68
N ARG A 280 2.02 9.20 34.45
CA ARG A 280 3.33 9.71 34.01
C ARG A 280 4.43 8.64 34.02
N THR A 281 4.05 7.37 34.11
CA THR A 281 4.99 6.25 34.05
C THR A 281 4.85 5.47 32.75
N VAL A 282 5.97 4.92 32.30
CA VAL A 282 5.99 3.88 31.28
C VAL A 282 6.31 2.57 31.98
N ARG A 283 5.56 1.50 31.73
CA ARG A 283 5.79 0.19 32.36
C ARG A 283 6.06 -0.88 31.35
N VAL A 284 6.97 -1.79 31.69
CA VAL A 284 7.29 -2.97 30.90
C VAL A 284 6.72 -4.18 31.61
N TRP A 285 5.96 -5.01 30.90
CA TRP A 285 5.28 -6.19 31.42
C TRP A 285 5.75 -7.42 30.66
N SER A 286 5.91 -8.52 31.40
CA SER A 286 6.14 -9.83 30.81
C SER A 286 4.79 -10.46 30.49
N LEU A 287 4.53 -10.75 29.22
CA LEU A 287 3.26 -11.36 28.81
C LEU A 287 3.08 -12.77 29.39
N SER A 288 4.17 -13.53 29.48
CA SER A 288 4.17 -14.90 30.01
C SER A 288 3.80 -14.94 31.50
N SER A 289 4.38 -14.05 32.29
CA SER A 289 4.13 -14.00 33.74
C SER A 289 2.92 -13.13 34.12
N GLY A 290 2.57 -12.14 33.28
CA GLY A 290 1.60 -11.09 33.60
C GLY A 290 2.09 -10.09 34.65
N LYS A 291 3.40 -10.03 34.93
CA LYS A 291 3.99 -9.15 35.94
C LYS A 291 4.69 -7.94 35.31
N CYS A 292 4.65 -6.83 36.02
CA CYS A 292 5.48 -5.67 35.73
C CYS A 292 6.95 -6.02 35.96
N ILE A 293 7.77 -5.91 34.93
CA ILE A 293 9.21 -6.13 34.97
C ILE A 293 9.90 -4.83 35.39
N HIS A 294 9.55 -3.72 34.73
CA HIS A 294 10.17 -2.41 34.94
C HIS A 294 9.12 -1.32 35.08
N ASN A 295 9.41 -0.37 35.97
CA ASN A 295 8.64 0.86 36.12
C ASN A 295 9.55 2.04 35.76
N LEU A 296 9.33 2.60 34.58
CA LEU A 296 10.13 3.66 33.99
C LEU A 296 9.52 5.00 34.36
N THR A 297 10.22 5.71 35.23
CA THR A 297 9.80 7.01 35.77
C THR A 297 10.69 8.12 35.24
N GLY A 298 10.14 9.32 35.14
CA GLY A 298 10.91 10.50 34.76
C GLY A 298 10.10 11.59 34.08
N HIS A 299 9.02 11.24 33.38
CA HIS A 299 8.11 12.25 32.85
C HIS A 299 7.45 13.03 33.99
N THR A 300 7.36 14.35 33.83
CA THR A 300 6.77 15.23 34.86
C THR A 300 5.32 15.59 34.57
N ASP A 301 4.83 15.23 33.38
CA ASP A 301 3.46 15.47 32.92
C ASP A 301 2.94 14.32 32.04
N ASP A 302 1.71 14.44 31.55
CA ASP A 302 1.01 13.38 30.83
C ASP A 302 1.74 12.93 29.56
N ILE A 303 1.72 11.63 29.29
CA ILE A 303 2.35 11.02 28.12
C ILE A 303 1.35 11.05 26.97
N GLN A 304 1.77 11.53 25.78
CA GLN A 304 0.90 11.70 24.60
C GLN A 304 1.05 10.63 23.53
N LEU A 305 2.19 9.96 23.51
CA LEU A 305 2.41 8.85 22.60
C LEU A 305 3.50 7.95 23.15
N LEU A 306 3.33 6.66 22.91
CA LEU A 306 4.35 5.64 23.08
C LEU A 306 4.59 4.98 21.73
N CYS A 307 5.85 4.79 21.37
CA CYS A 307 6.26 4.01 20.22
C CYS A 307 7.33 3.01 20.64
N MET A 308 7.44 1.90 19.92
CA MET A 308 8.45 0.87 20.18
C MET A 308 9.06 0.35 18.88
N HIS A 309 10.37 0.10 18.92
CA HIS A 309 11.13 -0.51 17.83
C HIS A 309 12.20 -1.42 18.42
N GLY A 310 12.01 -2.73 18.31
CA GLY A 310 12.88 -3.72 18.95
C GLY A 310 12.87 -3.57 20.47
N ASP A 311 14.06 -3.52 21.08
CA ASP A 311 14.26 -3.39 22.53
C ASP A 311 14.20 -1.93 23.04
N LEU A 312 13.87 -0.97 22.18
CA LEU A 312 13.79 0.44 22.52
C LEU A 312 12.35 0.92 22.48
N ALA A 313 12.02 1.87 23.36
CA ALA A 313 10.76 2.61 23.33
C ALA A 313 11.02 4.11 23.42
N VAL A 314 10.18 4.90 22.75
CA VAL A 314 10.18 6.36 22.88
C VAL A 314 8.82 6.80 23.38
N SER A 315 8.82 7.63 24.42
CA SER A 315 7.62 8.32 24.91
C SER A 315 7.74 9.83 24.70
N SER A 316 6.62 10.44 24.33
CA SER A 316 6.47 11.90 24.19
C SER A 316 5.45 12.42 25.19
N SER A 317 5.63 13.64 25.71
CA SER A 317 4.85 14.14 26.85
C SER A 317 4.53 15.64 26.77
N TRP A 318 3.56 16.06 27.59
CA TRP A 318 3.27 17.47 27.91
C TRP A 318 4.42 18.17 28.62
N ASP A 319 5.37 17.43 29.20
CA ASP A 319 6.57 18.00 29.80
C ASP A 319 7.60 18.54 28.78
N GLN A 320 7.22 18.62 27.50
CA GLN A 320 8.02 19.16 26.40
C GLN A 320 9.25 18.28 26.04
N THR A 321 9.36 17.09 26.64
CA THR A 321 10.46 16.16 26.39
C THR A 321 10.00 14.90 25.68
N LEU A 322 10.95 14.28 24.98
CA LEU A 322 10.85 12.87 24.63
C LEU A 322 11.86 12.08 25.46
N ARG A 323 11.53 10.85 25.81
CA ARG A 323 12.44 9.96 26.53
C ARG A 323 12.62 8.67 25.75
N LEU A 324 13.88 8.28 25.56
CA LEU A 324 14.27 7.00 24.97
C LEU A 324 14.56 6.01 26.10
N TRP A 325 13.95 4.84 26.01
CA TRP A 325 14.01 3.79 27.03
C TRP A 325 14.60 2.52 26.47
N ASP A 326 15.45 1.86 27.25
CA ASP A 326 15.86 0.47 27.04
C ASP A 326 14.88 -0.43 27.78
N ILE A 327 14.05 -1.16 27.02
CA ILE A 327 12.99 -2.02 27.54
C ILE A 327 13.56 -3.21 28.31
N ARG A 328 14.71 -3.76 27.86
CA ARG A 328 15.32 -4.93 28.50
C ARG A 328 15.94 -4.55 29.83
N ARG A 329 16.69 -3.46 29.86
CA ARG A 329 17.40 -3.00 31.06
C ARG A 329 16.52 -2.20 32.01
N GLY A 330 15.41 -1.65 31.52
CA GLY A 330 14.52 -0.80 32.30
C GLY A 330 15.11 0.57 32.59
N LEU A 331 15.90 1.12 31.66
CA LEU A 331 16.66 2.36 31.86
C LEU A 331 16.21 3.46 30.90
N CYS A 332 16.22 4.71 31.37
CA CYS A 332 16.17 5.88 30.50
C CYS A 332 17.54 6.07 29.86
N LEU A 333 17.64 5.89 28.54
CA LEU A 333 18.90 6.09 27.81
C LEU A 333 19.15 7.56 27.50
N GLN A 334 18.11 8.27 27.04
CA GLN A 334 18.21 9.67 26.63
C GLN A 334 16.98 10.47 27.02
N ILE A 335 17.19 11.74 27.34
CA ILE A 335 16.15 12.75 27.53
C ILE A 335 16.35 13.80 26.45
N LEU A 336 15.41 13.85 25.51
CA LEU A 336 15.44 14.70 24.33
C LEU A 336 14.74 16.01 24.68
N VAL A 337 15.53 17.03 25.01
CA VAL A 337 15.05 18.37 25.35
C VAL A 337 15.25 19.28 24.15
N GLY A 338 14.21 20.01 23.75
CA GLY A 338 14.34 21.02 22.69
C GLY A 338 13.04 21.41 21.98
N HIS A 339 11.92 20.74 22.25
CA HIS A 339 10.61 21.34 22.00
C HIS A 339 10.31 22.39 23.06
N ALA A 340 9.64 23.47 22.66
CA ALA A 340 9.25 24.55 23.58
C ALA A 340 7.86 24.35 24.20
N GLU A 341 7.10 23.39 23.69
CA GLU A 341 5.73 23.08 24.07
C GLU A 341 5.51 21.55 24.00
N VAL A 342 4.27 21.12 24.26
CA VAL A 342 3.85 19.71 24.27
C VAL A 342 4.30 18.96 23.01
N VAL A 343 4.77 17.73 23.18
CA VAL A 343 5.10 16.83 22.06
C VAL A 343 3.93 15.86 21.84
N TYR A 344 3.21 16.02 20.73
CA TYR A 344 2.00 15.22 20.45
C TYR A 344 2.29 13.89 19.75
N CYS A 345 3.31 13.86 18.89
CA CYS A 345 3.57 12.68 18.08
C CYS A 345 5.06 12.41 17.93
N CYS A 346 5.40 11.12 17.83
CA CYS A 346 6.74 10.67 17.54
C CYS A 346 6.72 9.39 16.72
N GLN A 347 7.78 9.17 15.94
CA GLN A 347 8.11 7.90 15.34
C GLN A 347 9.62 7.74 15.37
N PHE A 348 10.13 6.52 15.45
CA PHE A 348 11.57 6.29 15.44
C PHE A 348 11.96 4.95 14.83
N ASP A 349 13.23 4.90 14.46
CA ASP A 349 13.96 3.72 14.04
C ASP A 349 15.31 3.67 14.79
N GLU A 350 16.17 2.72 14.46
CA GLU A 350 17.48 2.58 15.11
C GLU A 350 18.43 3.77 14.86
N ARG A 351 18.16 4.58 13.83
CA ARG A 351 19.05 5.65 13.36
C ARG A 351 18.56 7.04 13.76
N ARG A 352 17.25 7.24 13.91
CA ARG A 352 16.61 8.56 14.01
C ARG A 352 15.33 8.46 14.83
N ILE A 353 15.07 9.52 15.59
CA ILE A 353 13.77 9.79 16.21
C ILE A 353 13.22 11.03 15.53
N VAL A 354 11.95 11.04 15.17
CA VAL A 354 11.26 12.19 14.61
C VAL A 354 10.08 12.53 15.50
N SER A 355 9.94 13.80 15.87
CA SER A 355 8.87 14.28 16.76
C SER A 355 8.17 15.51 16.18
N GLY A 356 6.88 15.63 16.46
CA GLY A 356 6.07 16.81 16.16
C GLY A 356 5.45 17.37 17.43
N GLY A 357 5.55 18.69 17.61
CA GLY A 357 5.07 19.37 18.81
C GLY A 357 4.03 20.46 18.54
N ALA A 358 3.46 20.96 19.63
CA ALA A 358 2.60 22.14 19.67
C ALA A 358 3.36 23.43 19.29
N ASP A 359 4.69 23.41 19.40
CA ASP A 359 5.58 24.49 18.96
C ASP A 359 5.66 24.67 17.43
N SER A 360 4.82 23.94 16.67
CA SER A 360 4.75 23.95 15.20
C SER A 360 6.01 23.43 14.51
N PHE A 361 6.94 22.82 15.26
CA PHE A 361 8.16 22.25 14.69
C PHE A 361 8.07 20.73 14.59
N VAL A 362 8.72 20.21 13.55
CA VAL A 362 9.09 18.79 13.49
C VAL A 362 10.60 18.71 13.74
N LYS A 363 11.04 17.86 14.66
CA LYS A 363 12.46 17.72 15.03
C LYS A 363 12.95 16.32 14.74
N ILE A 364 14.20 16.22 14.26
CA ILE A 364 14.90 14.95 14.02
C ILE A 364 16.03 14.85 15.03
N TRP A 365 16.09 13.73 15.74
CA TRP A 365 17.05 13.48 16.81
C TRP A 365 17.90 12.27 16.49
N ASN A 366 19.13 12.28 16.98
CA ASN A 366 19.99 11.11 16.96
C ASN A 366 19.73 10.28 18.24
N PRO A 367 19.31 9.00 18.13
CA PRO A 367 18.96 8.18 19.30
C PRO A 367 20.17 7.80 20.16
N GLN A 368 21.39 7.76 19.60
CA GLN A 368 22.58 7.42 20.38
C GLN A 368 23.04 8.59 21.27
N THR A 369 23.00 9.82 20.74
CA THR A 369 23.53 11.02 21.41
C THR A 369 22.46 11.82 22.14
N GLY A 370 21.19 11.70 21.73
CA GLY A 370 20.11 12.53 22.23
C GLY A 370 20.06 13.95 21.62
N GLU A 371 20.95 14.27 20.68
CA GLU A 371 21.02 15.61 20.11
C GLU A 371 19.98 15.83 19.01
N CYS A 372 19.42 17.05 18.97
CA CYS A 372 18.57 17.50 17.87
C CYS A 372 19.44 17.77 16.64
N THR A 373 19.35 16.89 15.65
CA THR A 373 20.11 17.01 14.40
C THR A 373 19.52 18.07 13.47
N LYS A 374 18.19 18.17 13.42
CA LYS A 374 17.46 19.09 12.53
C LYS A 374 16.17 19.56 13.19
N THR A 375 15.84 20.84 12.98
CA THR A 375 14.53 21.42 13.28
C THR A 375 13.91 21.86 11.96
N LEU A 376 12.78 21.25 11.59
CA LEU A 376 12.01 21.51 10.39
C LEU A 376 10.98 22.60 10.72
N SER A 377 11.12 23.74 10.04
CA SER A 377 10.22 24.88 10.21
C SER A 377 9.36 25.05 8.96
N GLY A 378 8.07 25.31 9.16
CA GLY A 378 7.14 25.56 8.05
C GLY A 378 5.67 25.39 8.43
N HIS A 379 5.35 24.53 9.41
CA HIS A 379 4.00 24.52 9.96
C HIS A 379 3.71 25.81 10.73
N THR A 380 2.47 26.27 10.64
CA THR A 380 1.98 27.48 11.34
C THR A 380 1.06 27.16 12.51
N GLY A 381 0.86 25.86 12.79
CA GLY A 381 0.09 25.38 13.93
C GLY A 381 0.64 24.04 14.42
N GLU A 382 0.01 23.54 15.48
CA GLU A 382 0.41 22.33 16.21
C GLU A 382 0.48 21.09 15.31
N VAL A 383 1.55 20.30 15.43
CA VAL A 383 1.75 19.06 14.67
C VAL A 383 1.18 17.88 15.44
N TYR A 384 0.04 17.33 15.01
CA TYR A 384 -0.66 16.26 15.73
C TYR A 384 -0.28 14.85 15.29
N CYS A 385 0.12 14.68 14.03
CA CYS A 385 0.38 13.35 13.49
C CYS A 385 1.60 13.34 12.58
N LEU A 386 2.32 12.22 12.65
CA LEU A 386 3.56 12.01 11.93
C LEU A 386 3.66 10.57 11.46
N LYS A 387 4.07 10.39 10.20
CA LYS A 387 4.50 9.11 9.64
C LYS A 387 5.69 9.32 8.71
N TYR A 388 6.64 8.41 8.69
CA TYR A 388 7.73 8.45 7.72
C TYR A 388 8.04 7.07 7.14
N ASN A 389 8.55 7.07 5.91
CA ASN A 389 9.17 5.91 5.25
C ASN A 389 10.68 6.16 5.08
N GLU A 390 11.39 5.28 4.35
CA GLU A 390 12.85 5.41 4.15
C GLU A 390 13.27 6.72 3.46
N ASP A 391 12.36 7.38 2.73
CA ASP A 391 12.66 8.53 1.87
C ASP A 391 12.15 9.87 2.44
N VAL A 392 10.96 9.87 3.04
CA VAL A 392 10.16 11.07 3.32
C VAL A 392 9.50 11.00 4.69
N ILE A 393 9.49 12.13 5.39
CA ILE A 393 8.69 12.37 6.60
C ILE A 393 7.41 13.11 6.20
N ALA A 394 6.25 12.58 6.56
CA ALA A 394 4.95 13.23 6.45
C ALA A 394 4.48 13.74 7.81
N SER A 395 4.15 15.03 7.90
CA SER A 395 3.58 15.65 9.09
C SER A 395 2.25 16.32 8.78
N GLY A 396 1.27 16.14 9.66
CA GLY A 396 -0.05 16.75 9.57
C GLY A 396 -0.29 17.65 10.78
N ALA A 397 -0.76 18.86 10.52
CA ALA A 397 -0.87 19.89 11.55
C ALA A 397 -2.23 20.60 11.57
N ALA A 398 -2.41 21.47 12.57
CA ALA A 398 -3.58 22.32 12.76
C ALA A 398 -3.76 23.37 11.65
N ASP A 399 -2.69 23.67 10.91
CA ASP A 399 -2.71 24.60 9.77
C ASP A 399 -3.40 24.05 8.51
N SER A 400 -3.99 22.87 8.60
CA SER A 400 -4.67 22.16 7.50
C SER A 400 -3.73 21.68 6.38
N ILE A 401 -2.42 21.67 6.62
CA ILE A 401 -1.43 21.26 5.63
C ILE A 401 -0.82 19.93 6.05
N VAL A 402 -0.64 19.05 5.07
CA VAL A 402 0.29 17.92 5.20
C VAL A 402 1.59 18.29 4.51
N ARG A 403 2.71 18.28 5.24
CA ARG A 403 4.03 18.57 4.68
C ARG A 403 4.84 17.29 4.52
N LEU A 404 5.52 17.19 3.39
CA LEU A 404 6.49 16.14 3.10
C LEU A 404 7.89 16.72 3.22
N TRP A 405 8.73 16.09 4.02
CA TRP A 405 10.08 16.55 4.31
C TRP A 405 11.12 15.53 3.89
N SER A 406 12.26 16.00 3.44
CA SER A 406 13.48 15.20 3.39
C SER A 406 14.11 15.12 4.77
N PHE A 407 14.82 14.03 5.04
CA PHE A 407 15.60 13.91 6.27
C PHE A 407 16.76 14.91 6.37
N ALA A 408 17.13 15.59 5.29
CA ALA A 408 18.15 16.63 5.31
C ALA A 408 17.65 17.93 5.93
N GLY A 409 16.33 18.13 6.00
CA GLY A 409 15.71 19.33 6.54
C GLY A 409 14.79 20.08 5.58
N GLU A 410 14.66 19.60 4.34
CA GLU A 410 14.02 20.36 3.26
C GLU A 410 12.54 19.98 3.13
N CYS A 411 11.68 20.99 2.93
CA CYS A 411 10.28 20.75 2.59
C CYS A 411 10.20 20.36 1.11
N LEU A 412 9.87 19.09 0.83
CA LEU A 412 9.72 18.57 -0.54
C LEU A 412 8.40 19.03 -1.15
N HIS A 413 7.30 18.85 -0.43
CA HIS A 413 5.95 19.15 -0.92
C HIS A 413 5.04 19.67 0.19
N GLU A 414 4.17 20.62 -0.17
CA GLU A 414 3.07 21.08 0.68
C GLU A 414 1.74 20.62 0.08
N LEU A 415 1.00 19.81 0.83
CA LEU A 415 -0.24 19.17 0.38
C LEU A 415 -1.43 19.92 1.01
N ARG A 416 -2.15 20.71 0.20
CA ARG A 416 -3.14 21.70 0.63
C ARG A 416 -4.58 21.36 0.19
N GLU A 417 -5.08 20.20 0.58
CA GLU A 417 -6.47 19.78 0.28
C GLU A 417 -7.38 19.72 1.52
N HIS A 418 -6.80 19.70 2.73
CA HIS A 418 -7.57 19.69 3.97
C HIS A 418 -8.01 21.12 4.33
N ILE A 419 -9.16 21.22 4.99
CA ILE A 419 -9.68 22.45 5.58
C ILE A 419 -10.03 22.13 7.03
N GLY A 420 -9.19 22.54 7.98
CA GLY A 420 -9.25 22.11 9.38
C GLY A 420 -8.09 21.17 9.74
N VAL A 421 -8.08 20.70 10.98
CA VAL A 421 -6.93 19.99 11.54
C VAL A 421 -6.73 18.63 10.86
N VAL A 422 -5.48 18.32 10.47
CA VAL A 422 -5.09 16.96 10.08
C VAL A 422 -4.79 16.16 11.35
N ARG A 423 -5.58 15.11 11.61
CA ARG A 423 -5.54 14.34 12.87
C ARG A 423 -4.81 13.01 12.74
N CYS A 424 -4.90 12.37 11.58
CA CYS A 424 -4.30 11.06 11.39
C CYS A 424 -3.62 10.95 10.03
N LEU A 425 -2.46 10.29 10.04
CA LEU A 425 -1.69 9.95 8.86
C LEU A 425 -1.36 8.46 8.88
N LEU A 426 -1.46 7.84 7.71
CA LEU A 426 -1.02 6.47 7.49
C LEU A 426 -0.21 6.43 6.20
N GLN A 427 0.95 5.80 6.27
CA GLN A 427 1.84 5.66 5.12
C GLN A 427 2.03 4.20 4.79
N GLU A 428 1.71 3.83 3.56
CA GLU A 428 1.89 2.50 3.01
C GLU A 428 2.72 2.60 1.73
N GLY A 429 4.02 2.32 1.85
CA GLY A 429 4.99 2.50 0.76
C GLY A 429 5.01 3.95 0.26
N ASP A 430 4.62 4.15 -0.99
CA ASP A 430 4.56 5.47 -1.65
C ASP A 430 3.19 6.16 -1.50
N ARG A 431 2.21 5.49 -0.87
CA ARG A 431 0.88 6.05 -0.63
C ARG A 431 0.82 6.64 0.77
N LEU A 432 0.40 7.90 0.85
CA LEU A 432 0.07 8.56 2.11
C LEU A 432 -1.44 8.79 2.16
N ILE A 433 -2.08 8.31 3.22
CA ILE A 433 -3.49 8.53 3.49
C ILE A 433 -3.58 9.49 4.67
N SER A 434 -4.38 10.53 4.52
CA SER A 434 -4.53 11.60 5.50
C SER A 434 -5.99 11.85 5.83
N GLY A 435 -6.24 12.07 7.11
CA GLY A 435 -7.56 12.30 7.67
C GLY A 435 -7.55 13.42 8.69
N GLY A 436 -8.70 14.06 8.88
CA GLY A 436 -8.82 15.21 9.75
C GLY A 436 -10.25 15.52 10.14
N ASP A 437 -10.50 16.77 10.49
CA ASP A 437 -11.83 17.26 10.90
C ASP A 437 -12.88 17.13 9.79
N GLN A 438 -12.42 17.11 8.54
CA GLN A 438 -13.26 17.04 7.35
C GLN A 438 -13.86 15.66 7.10
N LYS A 439 -15.01 15.69 6.44
CA LYS A 439 -15.67 14.56 5.77
C LYS A 439 -14.94 14.13 4.48
N LYS A 440 -13.62 14.08 4.53
CA LYS A 440 -12.74 13.72 3.41
C LYS A 440 -11.55 12.96 3.94
N VAL A 441 -11.26 11.84 3.30
CA VAL A 441 -9.96 11.17 3.42
C VAL A 441 -9.21 11.42 2.13
N VAL A 442 -7.99 11.96 2.25
CA VAL A 442 -7.20 12.36 1.09
C VAL A 442 -6.01 11.44 0.94
N ILE A 443 -5.84 10.89 -0.26
CA ILE A 443 -4.79 9.93 -0.61
C ILE A 443 -3.81 10.61 -1.56
N TRP A 444 -2.53 10.53 -1.22
CA TRP A 444 -1.42 11.22 -1.89
C TRP A 444 -0.36 10.23 -2.35
N ASN A 445 0.38 10.61 -3.37
CA ASN A 445 1.64 9.98 -3.75
C ASN A 445 2.79 10.75 -3.09
N THR A 446 3.57 10.09 -2.24
CA THR A 446 4.68 10.73 -1.50
C THR A 446 5.86 11.09 -2.38
N LYS A 447 6.10 10.36 -3.48
CA LYS A 447 7.22 10.61 -4.39
C LYS A 447 7.01 11.83 -5.27
N GLU A 448 5.78 12.02 -5.75
CA GLU A 448 5.44 13.15 -6.63
C GLU A 448 4.82 14.33 -5.87
N GLY A 449 4.40 14.14 -4.63
CA GLY A 449 3.63 15.13 -3.87
C GLY A 449 2.27 15.44 -4.50
N LYS A 450 1.71 14.50 -5.27
CA LYS A 450 0.44 14.71 -5.99
C LYS A 450 -0.72 14.03 -5.28
N LEU A 451 -1.87 14.69 -5.37
CA LEU A 451 -3.15 14.11 -5.03
C LEU A 451 -3.45 12.92 -5.94
N LEU A 452 -3.70 11.76 -5.34
CA LEU A 452 -4.19 10.59 -6.07
C LEU A 452 -5.71 10.59 -6.09
N ASN A 453 -6.33 10.64 -4.91
CA ASN A 453 -7.77 10.50 -4.77
C ASN A 453 -8.28 11.18 -3.49
N VAL A 454 -9.54 11.63 -3.55
CA VAL A 454 -10.29 12.12 -2.39
C VAL A 454 -11.50 11.21 -2.16
N VAL A 455 -11.54 10.57 -1.01
CA VAL A 455 -12.68 9.77 -0.57
C VAL A 455 -13.63 10.69 0.18
N HIS A 456 -14.69 11.10 -0.51
CA HIS A 456 -15.81 11.83 0.09
C HIS A 456 -16.76 10.86 0.79
N ARG A 457 -16.56 10.68 2.09
CA ARG A 457 -17.49 9.97 2.99
C ARG A 457 -17.79 10.90 4.16
N ASN A 458 -18.81 10.61 4.95
CA ASN A 458 -19.17 11.43 6.13
C ASN A 458 -18.47 10.97 7.44
N PRO A 459 -17.13 10.79 7.57
CA PRO A 459 -16.53 10.83 8.89
C PRO A 459 -16.22 12.29 9.22
N THR A 460 -17.06 12.90 10.03
CA THR A 460 -16.77 14.18 10.67
C THR A 460 -15.85 13.86 11.84
N LEU A 461 -14.69 14.53 11.94
CA LEU A 461 -13.64 14.24 12.94
C LEU A 461 -13.02 12.84 12.81
N LEU A 462 -12.46 12.50 11.64
CA LEU A 462 -11.70 11.27 11.51
C LEU A 462 -10.43 11.36 12.37
N HIS A 463 -10.31 10.46 13.34
CA HIS A 463 -9.17 10.38 14.23
C HIS A 463 -8.45 9.03 14.18
N LEU A 464 -9.11 7.98 13.64
CA LEU A 464 -8.54 6.64 13.53
C LEU A 464 -8.72 6.09 12.13
N MET A 465 -7.64 5.51 11.63
CA MET A 465 -7.56 4.92 10.32
C MET A 465 -6.59 3.75 10.35
N TRP A 466 -6.99 2.69 9.66
CA TRP A 466 -6.11 1.59 9.33
C TRP A 466 -6.25 1.30 7.84
N ALA A 467 -5.15 0.98 7.19
CA ALA A 467 -5.18 0.54 5.80
C ALA A 467 -4.15 -0.54 5.59
N ASN A 468 -4.48 -1.43 4.68
CA ASN A 468 -3.53 -2.27 3.99
C ASN A 468 -3.66 -2.04 2.48
N GLU A 469 -2.94 -2.83 1.71
CA GLU A 469 -2.88 -2.65 0.27
C GLU A 469 -4.24 -2.77 -0.41
N THR A 470 -5.20 -3.44 0.21
CA THR A 470 -6.50 -3.80 -0.37
C THR A 470 -7.70 -3.08 0.24
N LYS A 471 -7.59 -2.63 1.49
CA LYS A 471 -8.71 -2.14 2.30
C LYS A 471 -8.30 -0.91 3.10
N LEU A 472 -9.26 -0.01 3.26
CA LEU A 472 -9.18 1.17 4.12
C LEU A 472 -10.31 1.11 5.15
N VAL A 473 -9.95 1.11 6.42
CA VAL A 473 -10.86 1.02 7.56
C VAL A 473 -10.84 2.36 8.31
N LEU A 474 -12.03 2.90 8.56
CA LEU A 474 -12.23 4.23 9.10
C LEU A 474 -13.21 4.17 10.28
N ALA A 475 -12.84 4.78 11.40
CA ALA A 475 -13.74 4.96 12.55
C ALA A 475 -14.11 6.45 12.71
N SER A 476 -15.41 6.74 12.75
CA SER A 476 -15.96 8.10 12.86
C SER A 476 -16.63 8.32 14.22
N PRO A 477 -16.41 9.47 14.89
CA PRO A 477 -17.11 9.85 16.12
C PRO A 477 -18.61 10.11 15.99
N GLU A 478 -19.08 10.68 14.88
CA GLU A 478 -20.44 11.24 14.80
C GLU A 478 -21.56 10.20 14.62
N SER A 479 -21.25 9.04 14.04
CA SER A 479 -22.13 7.87 14.13
C SER A 479 -21.50 6.95 15.18
N PRO A 480 -21.81 7.15 16.48
CA PRO A 480 -21.17 6.43 17.56
C PRO A 480 -21.20 4.93 17.24
N GLY A 481 -20.00 4.36 17.31
CA GLY A 481 -19.78 2.94 17.22
C GLY A 481 -19.88 2.27 15.85
N THR A 482 -19.78 3.05 14.77
CA THR A 482 -19.70 2.48 13.42
C THR A 482 -18.28 2.53 12.86
N VAL A 483 -17.81 1.39 12.34
CA VAL A 483 -16.57 1.31 11.55
C VAL A 483 -16.91 1.06 10.09
N SER A 484 -16.36 1.88 9.21
CA SER A 484 -16.55 1.78 7.75
C SER A 484 -15.35 1.09 7.10
N ILE A 485 -15.60 0.15 6.21
CA ILE A 485 -14.55 -0.57 5.46
C ILE A 485 -14.75 -0.31 3.97
N LEU A 486 -13.70 0.18 3.32
CA LEU A 486 -13.62 0.40 1.88
C LEU A 486 -12.66 -0.63 1.29
N SER A 487 -13.09 -1.35 0.27
CA SER A 487 -12.25 -2.32 -0.46
C SER A 487 -11.89 -1.77 -1.84
N TYR A 488 -10.60 -1.80 -2.16
CA TYR A 488 -10.03 -1.44 -3.46
C TYR A 488 -9.65 -2.67 -4.30
N TRP A 489 -9.75 -3.87 -3.72
CA TRP A 489 -9.51 -5.15 -4.39
C TRP A 489 -10.60 -5.49 -5.41
#